data_AF-K9U4X4-F1
#
_entry.id   AF-K9U4X4-F1
#
_cell.length_a   1.000
_cell.length_b   1.000
_cell.length_c   1.000
_cell.angle_alpha   90.00
_cell.angle_beta   90.00
_cell.angle_gamma   90.00
#
_symmetry.space_group_name_H-M   'P 1'
#
loop_
_entity.id
_entity.type
_entity.pdbx_description
1 polymer ?
#
loop_
_entity_poly.entity_id
_entity_poly.type
_entity_poly.pdbx_seq_one_letter_code
_entity_poly.pdbx_strand_id
1 'polypeptide(L)'
;MINPGLQYPIFGPEIPCPHCRQPIPALTLTDTYLCPRHGAFEADPKTGELIHLQSGRHWRRWNNEWYRQHTHPDGIRFEIHEALDRLYTQGYRATRVIIARRYQDLISGYLERSTPWKGQSDQTKPRLYGLPVEFSPDPLDEPCWEVINFDLEKEPGVPVRYPYFRLFE
;
A
#
# COMPACT_ATOMS: atom_id res chain seq x y z
N MET A 1 32.10 23.15 -11.94
CA MET A 1 31.44 21.83 -12.02
C MET A 1 30.05 21.98 -11.43
N ILE A 2 29.01 21.86 -12.25
CA ILE A 2 27.63 21.98 -11.77
C ILE A 2 27.27 20.66 -11.11
N ASN A 3 26.85 20.70 -9.84
CA ASN A 3 26.47 19.51 -9.09
C ASN A 3 25.23 18.88 -9.77
N PRO A 4 25.29 17.64 -10.29
CA PRO A 4 24.14 17.01 -10.95
C PRO A 4 22.94 16.82 -10.00
N GLY A 5 23.17 16.83 -8.68
CA GLY A 5 22.12 16.84 -7.66
C GLY A 5 21.32 18.16 -7.54
N LEU A 6 21.67 19.20 -8.30
CA LEU A 6 20.89 20.45 -8.40
C LEU A 6 20.03 20.52 -9.68
N GLN A 7 20.21 19.59 -10.61
CA GLN A 7 19.51 19.61 -11.90
C GLN A 7 18.28 18.72 -11.91
N TYR A 8 18.27 17.70 -11.04
CA TYR A 8 17.26 16.66 -11.03
C TYR A 8 16.64 16.48 -9.64
N PRO A 9 15.35 16.11 -9.56
CA PRO A 9 14.70 15.79 -8.29
C PRO A 9 15.32 14.55 -7.63
N ILE A 10 14.95 14.30 -6.37
CA ILE A 10 15.53 13.25 -5.50
C ILE A 10 15.55 11.82 -6.08
N PHE A 11 14.63 11.50 -7.00
CA PHE A 11 14.52 10.16 -7.58
C PHE A 11 15.35 9.98 -8.86
N GLY A 12 15.99 11.04 -9.36
CA GLY A 12 16.85 11.03 -10.54
C GLY A 12 16.25 11.73 -11.76
N PRO A 13 16.90 11.59 -12.93
CA PRO A 13 16.46 12.25 -14.16
C PRO A 13 15.21 11.64 -14.78
N GLU A 14 14.89 10.38 -14.46
CA GLU A 14 13.73 9.66 -14.96
C GLU A 14 13.17 8.73 -13.88
N ILE A 15 11.85 8.59 -13.82
CA ILE A 15 11.16 7.63 -12.96
C ILE A 15 10.10 6.86 -13.75
N PRO A 16 9.72 5.64 -13.34
CA PRO A 16 8.53 5.01 -13.88
C PRO A 16 7.28 5.72 -13.34
N CYS A 17 6.34 6.09 -14.22
CA CYS A 17 5.08 6.67 -13.82
C CYS A 17 4.29 5.70 -12.90
N PRO A 18 3.79 6.13 -11.74
CA PRO A 18 3.03 5.26 -10.83
C PRO A 18 1.76 4.66 -11.44
N HIS A 19 1.22 5.26 -12.51
CA HIS A 19 -0.01 4.81 -13.16
C HIS A 19 0.23 3.90 -14.37
N CYS A 20 1.04 4.32 -15.35
CA CYS A 20 1.28 3.54 -16.58
C CYS A 20 2.61 2.80 -16.61
N ARG A 21 3.47 2.97 -15.60
CA ARG A 21 4.83 2.42 -15.55
C ARG A 21 5.75 2.83 -16.71
N GLN A 22 5.32 3.78 -17.55
CA GLN A 22 6.17 4.36 -18.59
C GLN A 22 7.23 5.26 -17.95
N PRO A 23 8.47 5.27 -18.46
CA PRO A 23 9.48 6.21 -17.98
C PRO A 23 9.00 7.64 -18.24
N ILE A 24 9.08 8.49 -17.21
CA ILE A 24 8.74 9.91 -17.30
C ILE A 24 9.98 10.74 -16.91
N PRO A 25 10.36 11.72 -17.73
CA PRO A 25 11.52 12.56 -17.44
C PRO A 25 11.19 13.57 -16.35
N ALA A 26 12.20 13.86 -15.54
CA ALA A 26 12.23 15.02 -14.68
C ALA A 26 12.31 16.29 -15.53
N LEU A 27 11.59 17.32 -15.09
CA LEU A 27 11.77 18.67 -15.58
C LEU A 27 13.02 19.24 -14.89
N THR A 28 14.02 19.59 -15.68
CA THR A 28 15.29 20.10 -15.17
C THR A 28 15.07 21.36 -14.35
N LEU A 29 15.78 21.51 -13.24
CA LEU A 29 15.69 22.65 -12.30
C LEU A 29 14.34 22.75 -11.57
N THR A 30 13.50 21.72 -11.63
CA THR A 30 12.33 21.60 -10.78
C THR A 30 12.31 20.24 -10.11
N ASP A 31 11.47 20.09 -9.09
CA ASP A 31 11.24 18.81 -8.43
C ASP A 31 10.10 18.01 -9.10
N THR A 32 9.82 18.26 -10.38
CA THR A 32 8.61 17.75 -11.06
C THR A 32 8.95 16.76 -12.18
N TYR A 33 8.11 15.73 -12.32
CA TYR A 33 8.11 14.77 -13.42
C TYR A 33 6.83 14.91 -14.23
N LEU A 34 6.91 14.88 -15.55
CA LEU A 34 5.73 15.05 -16.41
C LEU A 34 5.40 13.77 -17.17
N CYS A 35 4.25 13.17 -16.84
CA CYS A 35 3.69 12.10 -17.63
C CYS A 35 2.76 12.67 -18.72
N PRO A 36 2.97 12.32 -20.02
CA PRO A 36 2.11 12.81 -21.10
C PRO A 36 0.67 12.33 -20.99
N ARG A 37 0.42 11.23 -20.25
CA ARG A 37 -0.92 10.63 -20.07
C ARG A 37 -1.57 10.98 -18.74
N HIS A 38 -0.78 11.08 -17.68
CA HIS A 38 -1.28 11.17 -16.32
C HIS A 38 -1.01 12.52 -15.65
N GLY A 39 -0.27 13.44 -16.28
CA GLY A 39 -0.02 14.76 -15.72
C GLY A 39 1.29 14.86 -14.92
N ALA A 40 1.38 15.91 -14.12
CA ALA A 40 2.60 16.28 -13.40
C ALA A 40 2.64 15.68 -11.98
N PHE A 41 3.81 15.13 -11.64
CA PHE A 41 4.12 14.56 -10.32
C PHE A 41 5.24 15.38 -9.70
N GLU A 42 5.06 15.88 -8.49
CA GLU A 42 6.07 16.61 -7.75
C GLU A 42 6.72 15.68 -6.73
N ALA A 43 8.04 15.66 -6.66
CA ALA A 43 8.78 14.93 -5.65
C ALA A 43 9.16 15.87 -4.51
N ASP A 44 8.74 15.56 -3.29
CA ASP A 44 9.12 16.37 -2.13
C ASP A 44 10.47 15.88 -1.59
N PRO A 45 11.54 16.70 -1.68
CA PRO A 45 12.87 16.32 -1.22
C PRO A 45 12.98 16.10 0.29
N LYS A 46 12.03 16.63 1.08
CA LYS A 46 12.05 16.51 2.54
C LYS A 46 11.42 15.21 3.02
N THR A 47 10.32 14.81 2.39
CA THR A 47 9.54 13.63 2.80
C THR A 47 9.86 12.39 1.98
N GLY A 48 10.49 12.53 0.81
CA GLY A 48 10.72 11.41 -0.08
C GLY A 48 9.44 10.90 -0.73
N GLU A 49 8.41 11.74 -0.80
CA GLU A 49 7.12 11.41 -1.41
C GLU A 49 7.03 11.95 -2.84
N LEU A 50 6.29 11.24 -3.67
CA LEU A 50 5.87 11.70 -4.99
C LEU A 50 4.38 12.04 -4.93
N ILE A 51 4.02 13.27 -5.26
CA ILE A 51 2.68 13.82 -5.15
C ILE A 51 2.14 14.07 -6.56
N HIS A 52 0.99 13.50 -6.89
CA HIS A 52 0.34 13.82 -8.17
C HIS A 52 -0.48 15.10 -8.04
N LEU A 53 -0.03 16.18 -8.67
CA LEU A 53 -0.57 17.53 -8.52
C LEU A 53 -2.06 17.63 -8.84
N GLN A 54 -2.56 16.89 -9.84
CA GLN A 54 -3.96 16.99 -10.23
C GLN A 54 -4.91 16.25 -9.28
N SER A 55 -4.44 15.19 -8.63
CA SER A 55 -5.30 14.32 -7.80
C SER A 55 -5.03 14.37 -6.30
N GLY A 56 -3.92 15.00 -5.88
CA GLY A 56 -3.46 14.99 -4.50
C GLY A 56 -3.13 13.60 -3.96
N ARG A 57 -2.81 12.64 -4.84
CA ARG A 57 -2.41 11.28 -4.43
C ARG A 57 -0.92 11.28 -4.11
N HIS A 58 -0.54 10.50 -3.11
CA HIS A 58 0.83 10.40 -2.61
C HIS A 58 1.37 9.00 -2.89
N TRP A 59 2.64 8.91 -3.27
CA TRP A 59 3.38 7.67 -3.42
C TRP A 59 4.72 7.76 -2.71
N ARG A 60 5.17 6.63 -2.19
CA ARG A 60 6.50 6.45 -1.63
C ARG A 60 7.19 5.31 -2.38
N ARG A 61 8.51 5.42 -2.56
CA ARG A 61 9.30 4.40 -3.28
C ARG A 61 9.98 3.47 -2.28
N TRP A 62 9.81 2.17 -2.45
CA TRP A 62 10.55 1.14 -1.71
C TRP A 62 10.94 0.01 -2.65
N ASN A 63 12.19 -0.47 -2.58
CA ASN A 63 12.72 -1.52 -3.48
C ASN A 63 12.41 -1.30 -4.97
N ASN A 64 12.49 -0.03 -5.42
CA ASN A 64 12.19 0.38 -6.80
C ASN A 64 10.72 0.24 -7.24
N GLU A 65 9.80 0.00 -6.29
CA GLU A 65 8.36 -0.02 -6.50
C GLU A 65 7.68 1.18 -5.84
N TRP A 66 6.59 1.65 -6.46
CA TRP A 66 5.79 2.76 -5.94
C TRP A 66 4.62 2.23 -5.12
N TYR A 67 4.59 2.60 -3.84
CA TYR A 67 3.49 2.30 -2.92
C TYR A 67 2.65 3.56 -2.74
N ARG A 68 1.38 3.48 -3.14
CA ARG A 68 0.42 4.57 -2.99
C ARG A 68 0.06 4.73 -1.52
N GLN A 69 0.23 5.91 -0.94
CA GLN A 69 -0.26 6.17 0.41
C GLN A 69 -1.75 6.49 0.36
N HIS A 70 -2.51 5.86 1.24
CA HIS A 70 -3.96 6.06 1.32
C HIS A 70 -4.31 7.00 2.46
N THR A 71 -5.30 7.84 2.23
CA THR A 71 -5.89 8.69 3.28
C THR A 71 -7.26 8.19 3.72
N HIS A 72 -7.84 7.24 2.98
CA HIS A 72 -9.19 6.72 3.21
C HIS A 72 -9.15 5.20 3.50
N PRO A 73 -9.94 4.70 4.48
CA PRO A 73 -10.02 3.28 4.83
C PRO A 73 -10.40 2.39 3.66
N ASP A 74 -11.32 2.85 2.82
CA ASP A 74 -11.72 2.07 1.65
C ASP A 74 -10.57 1.90 0.65
N GLY A 75 -9.66 2.88 0.51
CA GLY A 75 -8.54 2.80 -0.42
C GLY A 75 -7.62 1.61 -0.13
N ILE A 76 -7.24 1.44 1.14
CA ILE A 76 -6.41 0.32 1.58
C ILE A 76 -7.19 -1.00 1.60
N ARG A 77 -8.48 -0.99 1.97
CA ARG A 77 -9.34 -2.19 1.92
C ARG A 77 -9.46 -2.73 0.50
N PHE A 78 -9.72 -1.87 -0.49
CA PHE A 78 -9.77 -2.26 -1.89
C PHE A 78 -8.43 -2.81 -2.39
N GLU A 79 -7.31 -2.19 -2.01
CA GLU A 79 -5.98 -2.68 -2.39
C GLU A 79 -5.68 -4.07 -1.80
N ILE A 80 -6.02 -4.29 -0.52
CA ILE A 80 -5.92 -5.59 0.13
C ILE A 80 -6.81 -6.62 -0.59
N HIS A 81 -8.06 -6.26 -0.90
CA HIS A 81 -8.98 -7.15 -1.59
C HIS A 81 -8.46 -7.56 -2.98
N GLU A 82 -7.95 -6.60 -3.75
CA GLU A 82 -7.36 -6.88 -5.06
C GLU A 82 -6.11 -7.78 -4.94
N ALA A 83 -5.27 -7.55 -3.93
CA ALA A 83 -4.11 -8.39 -3.68
C ALA A 83 -4.49 -9.83 -3.28
N LEU A 84 -5.55 -10.00 -2.49
CA LEU A 84 -6.11 -11.32 -2.16
C LEU A 84 -6.62 -12.05 -3.41
N ASP A 85 -7.34 -11.36 -4.29
CA ASP A 85 -7.86 -11.93 -5.54
C ASP A 85 -6.72 -12.33 -6.51
N ARG A 86 -5.68 -11.51 -6.60
CA ARG A 86 -4.45 -11.84 -7.35
C ARG A 86 -3.74 -13.07 -6.77
N LEU A 87 -3.60 -13.18 -5.45
CA LEU A 87 -3.02 -14.37 -4.80
C LEU A 87 -3.85 -15.62 -5.07
N TYR A 88 -5.17 -15.51 -5.03
CA TYR A 88 -6.08 -16.60 -5.34
C TYR A 88 -5.90 -17.10 -6.77
N THR A 89 -5.81 -16.18 -7.74
CA THR A 89 -5.55 -16.49 -9.15
C THR A 89 -4.21 -17.21 -9.35
N GLN A 90 -3.22 -16.95 -8.48
CA GLN A 90 -1.92 -17.61 -8.48
C GLN A 90 -1.91 -18.99 -7.76
N GLY A 91 -3.04 -19.41 -7.19
CA GLY A 91 -3.16 -20.68 -6.45
C GLY A 91 -2.60 -20.64 -5.03
N TYR A 92 -2.37 -19.45 -4.47
CA TYR A 92 -1.94 -19.26 -3.09
C TYR A 92 -3.12 -18.89 -2.20
N ARG A 93 -3.03 -19.28 -0.92
CA ARG A 93 -3.98 -18.88 0.11
C ARG A 93 -3.32 -17.86 1.04
N ALA A 94 -3.96 -16.73 1.24
CA ALA A 94 -3.59 -15.83 2.33
C ALA A 94 -4.03 -16.42 3.67
N THR A 95 -3.13 -16.50 4.63
CA THR A 95 -3.41 -16.94 6.01
C THR A 95 -3.66 -15.75 6.92
N ARG A 96 -2.98 -14.63 6.67
CA ARG A 96 -3.00 -13.45 7.53
C ARG A 96 -2.68 -12.20 6.73
N VAL A 97 -3.25 -11.08 7.17
CA VAL A 97 -2.99 -9.75 6.63
C VAL A 97 -2.20 -8.95 7.66
N ILE A 98 -1.02 -8.47 7.28
CA ILE A 98 -0.21 -7.56 8.09
C ILE A 98 -0.40 -6.16 7.54
N ILE A 99 -0.99 -5.25 8.31
CA ILE A 99 -1.24 -3.87 7.87
C ILE A 99 -0.25 -2.93 8.56
N ALA A 100 0.28 -1.94 7.85
CA ALA A 100 1.14 -0.94 8.46
C ALA A 100 0.43 -0.24 9.64
N ARG A 101 1.12 -0.11 10.77
CA ARG A 101 0.58 0.46 12.01
C ARG A 101 -0.05 1.85 11.83
N ARG A 102 0.43 2.66 10.87
CA ARG A 102 -0.16 3.98 10.53
C ARG A 102 -1.65 3.92 10.14
N TYR A 103 -2.11 2.79 9.62
CA TYR A 103 -3.50 2.59 9.24
C TYR A 103 -4.36 1.97 10.34
N GLN A 104 -3.78 1.70 11.52
CA GLN A 104 -4.48 1.08 12.63
C GLN A 104 -5.73 1.88 13.02
N ASP A 105 -5.58 3.17 13.31
CA ASP A 105 -6.70 4.01 13.71
C ASP A 105 -7.74 4.15 12.59
N LEU A 106 -7.26 4.22 11.35
CA LEU A 106 -8.06 4.42 10.15
C LEU A 106 -8.92 3.19 9.79
N ILE A 107 -8.41 1.97 9.97
CA ILE A 107 -9.14 0.72 9.67
C ILE A 107 -9.84 0.15 10.91
N SER A 108 -9.49 0.59 12.12
CA SER A 108 -10.02 0.06 13.39
C SER A 108 -11.55 -0.06 13.46
N GLY A 109 -12.28 0.87 12.82
CA GLY A 109 -13.74 0.88 12.75
C GLY A 109 -14.36 -0.11 11.77
N TYR A 110 -13.57 -0.64 10.84
CA TYR A 110 -14.01 -1.60 9.81
C TYR A 110 -13.56 -3.03 10.10
N LEU A 111 -12.74 -3.23 11.11
CA LEU A 111 -12.32 -4.56 11.54
C LEU A 111 -13.48 -5.25 12.25
N GLU A 112 -13.81 -6.44 11.77
CA GLU A 112 -14.76 -7.34 12.43
C GLU A 112 -14.15 -7.77 13.75
N ARG A 113 -14.64 -7.17 14.85
CA ARG A 113 -14.39 -7.67 16.20
C ARG A 113 -15.40 -8.77 16.44
N SER A 114 -14.96 -10.02 16.38
CA SER A 114 -15.80 -11.15 16.79
C SER A 114 -16.31 -10.87 18.22
N THR A 115 -17.62 -10.77 18.41
CA THR A 115 -18.20 -10.67 19.75
C THR A 115 -17.99 -12.03 20.43
N PRO A 116 -17.39 -12.08 21.62
CA PRO A 116 -17.13 -13.35 22.28
C PRO A 116 -18.46 -13.96 22.72
N TRP A 117 -18.93 -14.97 22.00
CA TRP A 117 -20.02 -15.81 22.49
C TRP A 117 -19.45 -16.69 23.61
N LYS A 118 -19.78 -16.37 24.86
CA LYS A 118 -19.51 -17.11 26.11
C LYS A 118 -18.23 -17.98 26.14
N GLY A 119 -17.18 -17.46 26.77
CA GLY A 119 -16.29 -18.30 27.57
C GLY A 119 -14.91 -18.65 27.02
N GLN A 120 -14.45 -18.06 25.92
CA GLN A 120 -13.04 -18.16 25.52
C GLN A 120 -12.34 -16.81 25.66
N SER A 121 -11.42 -16.76 26.61
CA SER A 121 -10.53 -15.64 26.93
C SER A 121 -9.37 -15.52 25.94
N ASP A 122 -9.61 -15.80 24.66
CA ASP A 122 -8.60 -15.60 23.63
C ASP A 122 -8.88 -14.26 22.98
N GLN A 123 -7.89 -13.37 23.05
CA GLN A 123 -7.98 -11.98 22.61
C GLN A 123 -8.66 -11.92 21.24
N THR A 124 -9.73 -11.16 21.13
CA THR A 124 -10.51 -10.97 19.91
C THR A 124 -9.66 -10.32 18.84
N LYS A 125 -8.86 -11.14 18.14
CA LYS A 125 -7.99 -10.68 17.06
C LYS A 125 -8.88 -10.02 16.00
N PRO A 126 -8.55 -8.78 15.59
CA PRO A 126 -9.32 -8.10 14.56
C PRO A 126 -9.27 -8.93 13.28
N ARG A 127 -10.42 -9.05 12.62
CA ARG A 127 -10.50 -9.69 11.31
C ARG A 127 -10.86 -8.68 10.26
N LEU A 128 -10.23 -8.82 9.11
CA LEU A 128 -10.65 -8.17 7.88
C LEU A 128 -10.87 -9.32 6.92
N TYR A 129 -11.99 -9.34 6.20
CA TYR A 129 -12.12 -10.26 5.08
C TYR A 129 -12.08 -11.75 5.50
N GLY A 130 -12.50 -12.04 6.74
CA GLY A 130 -12.42 -13.36 7.36
C GLY A 130 -11.00 -13.81 7.76
N LEU A 131 -9.98 -13.01 7.47
CA LEU A 131 -8.58 -13.27 7.81
C LEU A 131 -8.18 -12.53 9.10
N PRO A 132 -7.31 -13.12 9.94
CA PRO A 132 -6.72 -12.42 11.06
C PRO A 132 -5.87 -11.25 10.55
N VAL A 133 -6.05 -10.08 11.16
CA VAL A 133 -5.26 -8.89 10.91
C VAL A 133 -4.29 -8.69 12.05
N GLU A 134 -3.04 -8.44 11.69
CA GLU A 134 -2.05 -7.95 12.64
C GLU A 134 -1.42 -6.66 12.11
N PHE A 135 -0.94 -5.83 13.03
CA PHE A 135 -0.31 -4.58 12.66
C PHE A 135 1.21 -4.76 12.63
N SER A 136 1.84 -4.06 11.71
CA SER A 136 3.29 -4.09 11.57
C SER A 136 4.02 -3.64 12.84
N PRO A 137 5.30 -4.02 13.00
CA PRO A 137 6.20 -3.38 13.93
C PRO A 137 6.34 -1.88 13.64
N ASP A 138 7.00 -1.18 14.57
CA ASP A 138 7.24 0.26 14.42
C ASP A 138 8.16 0.51 13.21
N PRO A 139 7.92 1.55 12.39
CA PRO A 139 8.86 1.94 11.34
C PRO A 139 10.30 2.18 11.83
N LEU A 140 10.49 2.48 13.13
CA LEU A 140 11.80 2.57 13.76
C LEU A 140 12.56 1.23 13.80
N ASP A 141 11.83 0.12 13.96
CA ASP A 141 12.41 -1.24 13.98
C ASP A 141 12.55 -1.78 12.55
N GLU A 142 11.53 -1.55 11.71
CA GLU A 142 11.47 -2.02 10.33
C GLU A 142 11.04 -0.89 9.37
N PRO A 143 12.00 -0.20 8.72
CA PRO A 143 11.71 1.00 7.93
C PRO A 143 10.90 0.73 6.65
N CYS A 144 10.82 -0.53 6.21
CA CYS A 144 9.97 -0.93 5.10
C CYS A 144 8.50 -0.57 5.35
N TRP A 145 8.05 -0.63 6.60
CA TRP A 145 6.68 -0.28 6.98
C TRP A 145 6.40 1.21 6.95
N GLU A 146 7.39 2.08 6.75
CA GLU A 146 7.14 3.49 6.48
C GLU A 146 6.58 3.73 5.07
N VAL A 147 6.77 2.76 4.17
CA VAL A 147 6.39 2.85 2.75
C VAL A 147 5.33 1.81 2.39
N ILE A 148 5.54 0.56 2.78
CA ILE A 148 4.62 -0.56 2.50
C ILE A 148 3.31 -0.34 3.27
N ASN A 149 2.18 -0.56 2.60
CA ASN A 149 0.86 -0.39 3.23
C ASN A 149 0.40 -1.62 3.99
N PHE A 150 0.62 -2.79 3.39
CA PHE A 150 0.27 -4.09 3.95
C PHE A 150 1.11 -5.17 3.29
N ASP A 151 1.17 -6.32 3.94
CA ASP A 151 1.72 -7.56 3.40
C ASP A 151 0.74 -8.71 3.67
N LEU A 152 0.81 -9.74 2.84
CA LEU A 152 -0.04 -10.92 2.91
C LEU A 152 0.83 -12.16 3.13
N GLU A 153 0.70 -12.76 4.32
CA GLU A 153 1.29 -14.08 4.55
C GLU A 153 0.53 -15.10 3.70
N LYS A 154 1.28 -15.82 2.86
CA LYS A 154 0.74 -16.76 1.89
C LYS A 154 1.29 -18.16 2.12
N GLU A 155 0.41 -19.13 1.99
CA GLU A 155 0.76 -20.55 2.01
C GLU A 155 0.44 -21.20 0.66
N PRO A 156 1.24 -22.20 0.23
CA PRO A 156 0.94 -22.98 -0.96
C PRO A 156 -0.31 -23.82 -0.70
N GLY A 157 -1.38 -23.57 -1.46
CA GLY A 157 -2.63 -24.32 -1.35
C GLY A 157 -3.81 -23.54 -1.87
N VAL A 158 -4.65 -24.18 -2.68
CA VAL A 158 -5.91 -23.60 -3.16
C VAL A 158 -6.91 -23.58 -1.99
N PRO A 159 -7.47 -22.43 -1.59
CA PRO A 159 -8.49 -22.40 -0.55
C PRO A 159 -9.69 -23.27 -0.94
N VAL A 160 -10.03 -24.25 -0.10
CA VAL A 160 -11.18 -25.17 -0.31
C VAL A 160 -12.52 -24.41 -0.30
N ARG A 161 -12.57 -23.21 0.28
CA ARG A 161 -13.74 -22.32 0.25
C ARG A 161 -13.30 -20.88 0.06
N TYR A 162 -13.72 -20.29 -1.05
CA TYR A 162 -13.70 -18.85 -1.27
C TYR A 162 -14.75 -18.20 -0.35
N PRO A 163 -14.38 -17.36 0.64
CA PRO A 163 -15.36 -16.75 1.56
C PRO A 163 -16.29 -15.73 0.88
N TYR A 164 -15.96 -15.31 -0.34
CA TYR A 164 -16.55 -14.14 -1.01
C TYR A 164 -17.70 -14.43 -1.96
N PHE A 165 -18.16 -15.67 -2.05
CA PHE A 165 -19.35 -15.96 -2.85
C PHE A 165 -20.64 -15.34 -2.25
N ARG A 166 -20.60 -14.73 -1.06
CA ARG A 166 -21.79 -14.17 -0.37
C ARG A 166 -21.64 -12.73 0.12
N LEU A 167 -21.03 -11.85 -0.68
CA LEU A 167 -21.01 -10.40 -0.38
C LEU A 167 -21.94 -9.57 -1.30
N PHE A 168 -22.72 -10.23 -2.16
CA PHE A 168 -23.79 -9.63 -2.95
C PHE A 168 -25.12 -10.37 -2.71
N GLU A 169 -25.70 -10.23 -1.53
CA GLU A 169 -27.13 -10.48 -1.27
C GLU A 169 -27.66 -9.40 -0.31
#